data_AF-A0AAJ1FFX7-F1
#
_entry.id   AF-A0AAJ1FFX7-F1
#
_cell.length_a   1.000
_cell.length_b   1.000
_cell.length_c   1.000
_cell.angle_alpha   90.00
_cell.angle_beta   90.00
_cell.angle_gamma   90.00
#
_symmetry.space_group_name_H-M   'P 1'
#
loop_
_entity.id
_entity.type
_entity.pdbx_description
1 polymer ?
#
loop_
_entity_poly.entity_id
_entity_poly.type
_entity_poly.pdbx_seq_one_letter_code
_entity_poly.pdbx_strand_id
1 'polypeptide(L)'
;MSVKTDPASAEIPSAEVFVPAAILDPDFPGLRAAPVQPVSSVQFVASDQPVPTGSSVPSDQSVPCDQSVPGDISVAPDISAVPGLRAAPGQPLSCVQSVLSGQPVAPDISAAPVRPASPAQGAIAGRPAVPGCGAVCTDGAGSSGAPSSAAGVPPSFGTFALAVYPFLELQPFHRAYYRVLEAFAAGRIRRLIVTMPPQHGKSVGATTLLPAYVLGLDPDLRVAIASYSGALASKFNRRVQRIIESREYAALFPATTIKQGAKPPGYIRTADEVEVIGRRGGLLSVGREGALTGNRVDCFILDDLYKDALEANSPIVRANCWEWYTSVVRTRMHNASRELIVFTRWHEEDLIGTLAAREPVVEFTRWAQLDGLSPDTWLHLNFEALKTSSPTEVDPRVPGEALWEGQQGRALLEAKRRLDPLQFESMYQGHPSSREGLLYGLNFAEYDQLPHEIVRRANYTDTADTGDDYLCSLSYAVDADGVVYITDAVYSREPMEVTEPLVAGMLLRSDTRQAAIESNNGGRGFARSVQALAPSVRIEWFHQGANKEARILSNSATALHLVRFPRGWNLRWPELYAHLTTYRRRFRANRWHDAADVVTGIVEREAPGRNRARVRGVRFL
;
A
#
# COMPACT_ATOMS: atom_id res chain seq x y z
N MET A 1 -54.07 14.37 10.56
CA MET A 1 -53.15 13.76 9.59
C MET A 1 -51.74 14.24 9.92
N SER A 2 -50.73 13.37 9.84
CA SER A 2 -49.33 13.73 10.10
C SER A 2 -48.46 13.08 9.03
N VAL A 3 -47.57 13.85 8.43
CA VAL A 3 -46.65 13.41 7.38
C VAL A 3 -45.24 13.59 7.92
N LYS A 4 -44.49 12.49 8.03
CA LYS A 4 -43.05 12.54 8.31
C LYS A 4 -42.29 12.86 7.03
N THR A 5 -41.24 13.65 7.16
CA THR A 5 -40.19 13.83 6.17
C THR A 5 -38.92 13.15 6.68
N ASP A 6 -38.54 12.02 6.07
CA ASP A 6 -37.22 11.43 6.27
C ASP A 6 -36.23 12.03 5.26
N PRO A 7 -35.00 12.42 5.67
CA PRO A 7 -33.98 12.91 4.76
C PRO A 7 -33.27 11.73 4.07
N ALA A 8 -33.46 11.59 2.76
CA ALA A 8 -32.83 10.53 1.97
C ALA A 8 -31.31 10.73 1.84
N SER A 9 -30.56 9.62 1.87
CA SER A 9 -29.10 9.58 1.79
C SER A 9 -28.56 9.89 0.38
N ALA A 10 -27.65 10.86 0.28
CA ALA A 10 -26.83 11.07 -0.91
C ALA A 10 -25.68 10.04 -0.94
N GLU A 11 -25.90 8.88 -1.57
CA GLU A 11 -24.83 7.91 -1.81
C GLU A 11 -23.93 8.36 -2.97
N ILE A 12 -22.62 8.32 -2.75
CA ILE A 12 -21.60 8.50 -3.81
C ILE A 12 -21.52 7.18 -4.60
N PRO A 13 -21.58 7.20 -5.95
CA PRO A 13 -21.58 5.97 -6.73
C PRO A 13 -20.30 5.17 -6.52
N SER A 14 -20.46 3.93 -6.04
CA SER A 14 -19.36 2.98 -5.91
C SER A 14 -18.83 2.60 -7.29
N ALA A 15 -17.52 2.49 -7.45
CA ALA A 15 -16.88 2.31 -8.75
C ALA A 15 -17.34 1.03 -9.48
N GLU A 16 -18.22 1.20 -10.47
CA GLU A 16 -18.62 0.12 -11.36
C GLU A 16 -17.46 -0.27 -12.28
N VAL A 17 -17.12 -1.56 -12.30
CA VAL A 17 -16.38 -2.14 -13.42
C VAL A 17 -17.38 -2.29 -14.56
N PHE A 18 -17.20 -1.50 -15.62
CA PHE A 18 -18.06 -1.52 -16.80
C PHE A 18 -17.95 -2.86 -17.52
N VAL A 19 -18.87 -3.78 -17.22
CA VAL A 19 -19.06 -5.02 -17.98
C VAL A 19 -20.24 -4.77 -18.94
N PRO A 20 -20.05 -4.82 -20.27
CA PRO A 20 -21.12 -4.58 -21.22
C PRO A 20 -22.28 -5.56 -21.03
N ALA A 21 -23.43 -5.05 -20.59
CA ALA A 21 -24.65 -5.84 -20.42
C ALA A 21 -25.32 -6.07 -21.79
N ALA A 22 -24.87 -7.10 -22.52
CA ALA A 22 -25.36 -7.43 -23.86
C ALA A 22 -25.80 -8.91 -23.97
N ILE A 23 -27.11 -9.11 -23.93
CA ILE A 23 -27.88 -10.20 -24.57
C ILE A 23 -27.47 -11.65 -24.21
N LEU A 24 -28.18 -12.20 -23.22
CA LEU A 24 -28.54 -13.62 -23.17
C LEU A 24 -30.04 -13.74 -22.82
N ASP A 25 -30.90 -13.30 -23.76
CA ASP A 25 -32.35 -13.47 -23.68
C ASP A 25 -32.89 -13.76 -25.11
N PRO A 26 -33.46 -14.95 -25.40
CA PRO A 26 -33.65 -15.44 -26.77
C PRO A 26 -35.08 -15.35 -27.32
N ASP A 27 -35.91 -14.39 -26.92
CA ASP A 27 -37.33 -14.30 -27.35
C ASP A 27 -37.81 -12.85 -27.69
N PHE A 28 -37.66 -12.41 -28.96
CA PHE A 28 -38.73 -11.87 -29.84
C PHE A 28 -38.19 -11.29 -31.18
N PRO A 29 -39.00 -11.17 -32.26
CA PRO A 29 -38.48 -10.89 -33.61
C PRO A 29 -38.81 -9.50 -34.21
N GLY A 30 -37.76 -8.83 -34.70
CA GLY A 30 -37.74 -8.19 -36.03
C GLY A 30 -38.25 -6.76 -36.25
N LEU A 31 -37.38 -5.90 -36.79
CA LEU A 31 -37.60 -5.22 -38.08
C LEU A 31 -36.25 -4.78 -38.72
N ARG A 32 -36.27 -4.04 -39.85
CA ARG A 32 -35.12 -3.86 -40.78
C ARG A 32 -34.40 -2.49 -40.69
N ALA A 33 -33.15 -2.50 -41.17
CA ALA A 33 -32.25 -1.38 -41.57
C ALA A 33 -32.92 -0.30 -42.47
N ALA A 34 -32.43 0.93 -42.69
CA ALA A 34 -31.36 1.83 -42.13
C ALA A 34 -31.55 3.23 -42.85
N PRO A 35 -30.58 4.18 -43.08
CA PRO A 35 -29.27 4.50 -42.49
C PRO A 35 -29.00 6.03 -42.15
N VAL A 36 -27.96 6.26 -41.33
CA VAL A 36 -26.95 7.38 -41.31
C VAL A 36 -27.25 8.80 -41.87
N GLN A 37 -27.03 9.85 -41.05
CA GLN A 37 -26.27 11.11 -41.32
C GLN A 37 -26.03 11.91 -39.99
N PRO A 38 -25.07 12.87 -39.89
CA PRO A 38 -24.60 13.47 -38.62
C PRO A 38 -25.17 14.87 -38.30
N VAL A 39 -24.86 15.41 -37.11
CA VAL A 39 -25.23 16.77 -36.65
C VAL A 39 -24.01 17.53 -36.10
N SER A 40 -23.97 18.84 -36.34
CA SER A 40 -22.85 19.74 -36.01
C SER A 40 -23.24 20.91 -35.09
N SER A 41 -22.34 21.29 -34.18
CA SER A 41 -22.08 22.64 -33.64
C SER A 41 -23.24 23.65 -33.44
N VAL A 42 -23.44 24.09 -32.19
CA VAL A 42 -24.10 25.37 -31.86
C VAL A 42 -23.28 26.12 -30.79
N GLN A 43 -23.24 27.45 -30.88
CA GLN A 43 -22.48 28.35 -30.00
C GLN A 43 -23.36 28.91 -28.86
N PHE A 44 -22.75 29.41 -27.78
CA PHE A 44 -23.42 30.24 -26.77
C PHE A 44 -23.06 31.73 -26.93
N VAL A 45 -23.97 32.60 -26.53
CA VAL A 45 -23.88 34.08 -26.60
C VAL A 45 -24.23 34.66 -25.22
N ALA A 46 -23.68 35.83 -24.89
CA ALA A 46 -23.88 36.53 -23.61
C ALA A 46 -24.54 37.92 -23.80
N SER A 47 -25.09 38.49 -22.73
CA SER A 47 -25.69 39.84 -22.71
C SER A 47 -25.77 40.44 -21.28
N ASP A 48 -25.70 41.77 -21.16
CA ASP A 48 -25.49 42.54 -19.92
C ASP A 48 -26.73 43.23 -19.32
N GLN A 49 -26.73 43.39 -17.97
CA GLN A 49 -27.19 44.56 -17.14
C GLN A 49 -28.66 45.10 -17.29
N PRO A 50 -29.19 46.04 -16.46
CA PRO A 50 -28.61 46.80 -15.33
C PRO A 50 -29.41 46.79 -13.98
N VAL A 51 -28.98 47.62 -13.00
CA VAL A 51 -29.55 47.84 -11.64
C VAL A 51 -30.48 49.07 -11.57
N PRO A 52 -31.30 49.30 -10.50
CA PRO A 52 -30.90 50.31 -9.48
C PRO A 52 -31.49 50.25 -8.01
N THR A 53 -30.67 50.73 -7.05
CA THR A 53 -30.98 51.57 -5.83
C THR A 53 -31.86 51.16 -4.62
N GLY A 54 -31.25 51.26 -3.41
CA GLY A 54 -31.85 51.62 -2.09
C GLY A 54 -32.44 50.47 -1.23
N SER A 55 -32.33 50.39 0.11
CA SER A 55 -31.59 51.11 1.19
C SER A 55 -31.64 50.23 2.49
N SER A 56 -31.19 50.55 3.73
CA SER A 56 -30.69 51.76 4.42
C SER A 56 -29.72 51.40 5.62
N VAL A 57 -29.93 51.96 6.83
CA VAL A 57 -29.26 51.76 8.15
C VAL A 57 -30.30 52.09 9.27
N PRO A 58 -30.14 51.84 10.62
CA PRO A 58 -28.90 51.73 11.41
C PRO A 58 -28.85 50.58 12.47
N SER A 59 -27.89 50.69 13.40
CA SER A 59 -27.53 49.76 14.50
C SER A 59 -27.78 50.35 15.91
N ASP A 60 -27.89 49.50 16.94
CA ASP A 60 -27.63 49.79 18.37
C ASP A 60 -27.33 48.46 19.12
N GLN A 61 -26.35 48.34 20.04
CA GLN A 61 -26.27 48.76 21.47
C GLN A 61 -27.26 48.03 22.42
N SER A 62 -26.95 47.62 23.68
CA SER A 62 -25.74 47.08 24.37
C SER A 62 -26.04 46.84 25.89
N VAL A 63 -25.22 46.07 26.64
CA VAL A 63 -25.17 45.99 28.15
C VAL A 63 -26.38 45.24 28.81
N PRO A 64 -26.36 44.66 30.06
CA PRO A 64 -25.31 44.46 31.12
C PRO A 64 -25.01 42.98 31.52
N CYS A 65 -24.23 42.80 32.61
CA CYS A 65 -23.97 41.55 33.37
C CYS A 65 -24.54 41.64 34.82
N ASP A 66 -24.10 40.73 35.72
CA ASP A 66 -24.22 40.77 37.20
C ASP A 66 -25.62 40.46 37.82
N GLN A 67 -25.83 39.70 38.92
CA GLN A 67 -25.00 38.96 39.92
C GLN A 67 -25.70 37.59 40.23
N SER A 68 -25.20 36.59 40.98
CA SER A 68 -24.36 36.54 42.21
C SER A 68 -23.87 35.09 42.52
N VAL A 69 -23.08 34.88 43.59
CA VAL A 69 -22.55 33.57 44.09
C VAL A 69 -22.68 33.52 45.63
N PRO A 70 -22.62 32.35 46.32
CA PRO A 70 -21.32 31.87 46.85
C PRO A 70 -21.13 30.34 47.05
N GLY A 71 -19.86 29.89 47.02
CA GLY A 71 -19.33 28.63 47.62
C GLY A 71 -19.62 27.31 46.87
N ASP A 72 -18.83 26.24 46.99
CA ASP A 72 -17.48 26.03 47.60
C ASP A 72 -16.99 24.61 47.17
N ILE A 73 -15.72 24.15 47.27
CA ILE A 73 -14.45 24.64 47.84
C ILE A 73 -13.28 24.23 46.90
N SER A 74 -12.01 24.16 47.33
CA SER A 74 -10.86 23.76 46.46
C SER A 74 -9.63 23.15 47.17
N VAL A 75 -8.96 22.20 46.48
CA VAL A 75 -7.50 21.94 46.36
C VAL A 75 -6.60 21.73 47.62
N ALA A 76 -5.77 20.66 47.61
CA ALA A 76 -4.43 20.57 48.26
C ALA A 76 -3.58 19.37 47.71
N PRO A 77 -2.22 19.33 47.85
CA PRO A 77 -1.33 18.63 46.88
C PRO A 77 -0.22 17.68 47.47
N ASP A 78 0.82 17.40 46.66
CA ASP A 78 1.95 16.44 46.79
C ASP A 78 2.85 16.50 48.04
N ILE A 79 3.50 15.35 48.38
CA ILE A 79 4.86 15.25 48.97
C ILE A 79 5.57 13.96 48.50
N SER A 80 6.91 13.95 48.34
CA SER A 80 7.72 12.72 48.22
C SER A 80 9.12 12.83 48.89
N ALA A 81 9.53 11.82 49.69
CA ALA A 81 10.94 11.43 49.99
C ALA A 81 11.12 10.32 51.10
N VAL A 82 11.49 9.10 50.69
CA VAL A 82 12.64 8.23 51.14
C VAL A 82 13.28 8.54 52.53
N PRO A 83 13.50 7.58 53.48
CA PRO A 83 14.43 6.43 53.27
C PRO A 83 14.26 5.07 54.03
N GLY A 84 14.45 3.96 53.29
CA GLY A 84 15.51 2.95 53.56
C GLY A 84 15.31 1.72 54.48
N LEU A 85 15.44 0.50 53.91
CA LEU A 85 16.40 -0.55 54.35
C LEU A 85 16.58 -1.69 53.31
N ARG A 86 17.41 -2.71 53.61
CA ARG A 86 17.81 -3.87 52.75
C ARG A 86 16.92 -5.12 53.05
N ALA A 87 16.97 -6.29 52.38
CA ALA A 87 17.93 -6.88 51.42
C ALA A 87 17.35 -8.09 50.61
N ALA A 88 17.99 -8.40 49.47
CA ALA A 88 18.24 -9.74 48.88
C ALA A 88 17.07 -10.65 48.37
N PRO A 89 17.32 -11.61 47.43
CA PRO A 89 16.28 -12.25 46.60
C PRO A 89 16.04 -13.76 46.80
N GLY A 90 14.98 -14.29 46.17
CA GLY A 90 14.66 -15.72 46.05
C GLY A 90 14.00 -16.06 44.70
N GLN A 91 13.99 -17.35 44.31
CA GLN A 91 13.58 -17.84 42.98
C GLN A 91 12.07 -18.23 42.87
N PRO A 92 11.52 -18.43 41.65
CA PRO A 92 10.08 -18.47 41.41
C PRO A 92 9.40 -19.81 41.77
N LEU A 93 8.10 -19.74 42.07
CA LEU A 93 7.25 -20.91 42.27
C LEU A 93 6.41 -21.24 41.02
N SER A 94 6.45 -22.51 40.64
CA SER A 94 5.63 -23.11 39.59
C SER A 94 4.32 -23.69 40.14
N CYS A 95 3.29 -23.70 39.29
CA CYS A 95 2.17 -24.67 39.25
C CYS A 95 1.45 -25.07 40.55
N VAL A 96 0.16 -24.74 40.63
CA VAL A 96 -0.84 -25.58 41.31
C VAL A 96 -1.99 -25.87 40.34
N GLN A 97 -2.06 -27.12 39.85
CA GLN A 97 -3.31 -27.73 39.39
C GLN A 97 -3.74 -28.73 40.46
N SER A 98 -5.03 -28.77 40.78
CA SER A 98 -5.61 -29.73 41.72
C SER A 98 -5.86 -31.09 41.05
N VAL A 99 -5.78 -32.15 41.84
CA VAL A 99 -5.89 -33.56 41.43
C VAL A 99 -7.00 -34.24 42.22
N LEU A 100 -7.70 -35.20 41.61
CA LEU A 100 -8.38 -36.42 42.12
C LEU A 100 -9.32 -36.93 41.00
N SER A 101 -9.50 -38.22 40.71
CA SER A 101 -8.88 -39.47 41.18
C SER A 101 -9.19 -40.63 40.22
N GLY A 102 -8.43 -41.75 40.29
CA GLY A 102 -8.81 -43.04 39.65
C GLY A 102 -7.71 -43.72 38.79
N GLN A 103 -7.19 -44.85 39.28
CA GLN A 103 -6.22 -45.79 38.65
C GLN A 103 -6.59 -47.23 39.11
N PRO A 104 -6.37 -48.31 38.34
CA PRO A 104 -5.05 -48.94 38.08
C PRO A 104 -4.71 -49.12 36.57
N VAL A 105 -3.45 -49.16 36.07
CA VAL A 105 -2.30 -50.11 36.24
C VAL A 105 -2.59 -51.51 35.63
N ALA A 106 -1.76 -52.18 34.79
CA ALA A 106 -0.52 -51.92 33.99
C ALA A 106 -0.25 -53.23 33.13
N PRO A 107 0.90 -53.53 32.44
CA PRO A 107 2.18 -52.81 32.28
C PRO A 107 2.83 -52.81 30.86
N ASP A 108 4.08 -52.31 30.83
CA ASP A 108 5.13 -52.18 29.81
C ASP A 108 5.27 -53.20 28.66
N ILE A 109 5.84 -52.75 27.52
CA ILE A 109 7.25 -53.07 27.09
C ILE A 109 7.87 -51.81 26.43
N SER A 110 9.21 -51.66 26.47
CA SER A 110 9.98 -50.50 25.97
C SER A 110 10.89 -50.82 24.75
N ALA A 111 11.66 -49.82 24.31
CA ALA A 111 12.84 -49.83 23.42
C ALA A 111 12.69 -49.60 21.89
N ALA A 112 13.41 -48.56 21.44
CA ALA A 112 13.98 -48.38 20.10
C ALA A 112 15.51 -48.73 20.19
N PRO A 113 16.39 -48.55 19.17
CA PRO A 113 16.20 -48.02 17.80
C PRO A 113 16.88 -48.85 16.66
N VAL A 114 16.65 -48.48 15.40
CA VAL A 114 17.40 -49.00 14.22
C VAL A 114 17.69 -47.89 13.20
N ARG A 115 18.90 -47.91 12.59
CA ARG A 115 19.30 -47.13 11.39
C ARG A 115 19.38 -48.04 10.16
N PRO A 116 19.11 -47.53 8.96
CA PRO A 116 20.12 -47.49 7.89
C PRO A 116 20.31 -46.04 7.37
N ALA A 117 21.49 -45.52 7.01
CA ALA A 117 22.55 -45.99 6.09
C ALA A 117 22.31 -45.60 4.62
N SER A 118 23.24 -44.84 4.04
CA SER A 118 23.20 -44.33 2.66
C SER A 118 24.14 -45.12 1.73
N PRO A 119 23.84 -45.25 0.42
CA PRO A 119 24.83 -45.55 -0.61
C PRO A 119 25.41 -44.24 -1.21
N ALA A 120 26.52 -44.34 -1.93
CA ALA A 120 27.30 -43.21 -2.42
C ALA A 120 27.34 -43.07 -3.96
N GLN A 121 27.63 -41.84 -4.39
CA GLN A 121 28.39 -41.43 -5.59
C GLN A 121 28.46 -42.39 -6.79
N GLY A 122 27.93 -41.93 -7.93
CA GLY A 122 28.38 -42.32 -9.27
C GLY A 122 28.60 -41.07 -10.11
N ALA A 123 29.83 -40.86 -10.61
CA ALA A 123 30.20 -39.65 -11.35
C ALA A 123 30.55 -39.98 -12.82
N ILE A 124 30.07 -39.17 -13.75
CA ILE A 124 30.54 -39.14 -15.15
C ILE A 124 30.76 -37.67 -15.53
N ALA A 125 31.91 -37.37 -16.11
CA ALA A 125 32.27 -36.03 -16.57
C ALA A 125 32.06 -35.88 -18.09
N GLY A 126 31.55 -34.71 -18.49
CA GLY A 126 31.44 -34.25 -19.88
C GLY A 126 31.70 -32.75 -19.94
N ARG A 127 32.38 -32.27 -20.99
CA ARG A 127 32.93 -30.90 -21.10
C ARG A 127 32.24 -30.10 -22.25
N PRO A 128 32.58 -28.82 -22.52
CA PRO A 128 31.54 -27.80 -22.72
C PRO A 128 31.50 -27.18 -24.13
N ALA A 129 30.43 -26.43 -24.43
CA ALA A 129 30.46 -25.36 -25.43
C ALA A 129 29.39 -24.27 -25.18
N VAL A 130 29.78 -23.03 -25.45
CA VAL A 130 29.00 -21.80 -25.71
C VAL A 130 29.45 -21.38 -27.14
N PRO A 131 28.73 -20.61 -28.00
CA PRO A 131 27.63 -19.69 -27.74
C PRO A 131 26.45 -19.76 -28.76
N GLY A 132 25.54 -18.79 -28.72
CA GLY A 132 24.59 -18.50 -29.80
C GLY A 132 23.69 -17.31 -29.50
N CYS A 133 23.69 -16.28 -30.36
CA CYS A 133 22.83 -15.10 -30.23
C CYS A 133 21.84 -15.03 -31.40
N GLY A 134 20.60 -14.62 -31.10
CA GLY A 134 19.73 -13.89 -32.03
C GLY A 134 18.88 -14.71 -33.00
N ALA A 135 17.56 -14.54 -32.90
CA ALA A 135 16.65 -14.46 -34.04
C ALA A 135 15.38 -13.72 -33.61
N VAL A 136 15.06 -12.61 -34.28
CA VAL A 136 13.71 -12.04 -34.30
C VAL A 136 13.04 -12.56 -35.56
N CYS A 137 11.85 -13.16 -35.42
CA CYS A 137 10.99 -13.50 -36.55
C CYS A 137 9.59 -12.93 -36.29
N THR A 138 9.05 -12.25 -37.29
CA THR A 138 7.67 -11.73 -37.31
C THR A 138 6.74 -12.69 -38.07
N ASP A 139 5.45 -12.35 -38.04
CA ASP A 139 4.39 -12.81 -38.96
C ASP A 139 3.87 -14.26 -38.82
N GLY A 140 2.57 -14.42 -39.07
CA GLY A 140 1.85 -15.70 -39.02
C GLY A 140 0.47 -15.58 -38.37
N ALA A 141 -0.57 -15.34 -39.18
CA ALA A 141 -1.93 -15.17 -38.68
C ALA A 141 -2.72 -16.48 -38.58
N GLY A 142 -3.57 -16.58 -37.54
CA GLY A 142 -4.86 -17.28 -37.60
C GLY A 142 -4.88 -18.81 -37.65
N SER A 143 -5.10 -19.44 -36.49
CA SER A 143 -6.03 -20.57 -36.42
C SER A 143 -6.80 -20.57 -35.09
N SER A 144 -8.11 -20.79 -35.13
CA SER A 144 -8.97 -20.87 -33.96
C SER A 144 -8.95 -22.29 -33.35
N GLY A 145 -7.78 -22.69 -32.85
CA GLY A 145 -7.60 -23.97 -32.18
C GLY A 145 -8.03 -23.90 -30.71
N ALA A 146 -9.14 -24.56 -30.36
CA ALA A 146 -9.42 -24.87 -28.96
C ALA A 146 -8.29 -25.78 -28.42
N PRO A 147 -7.69 -25.49 -27.25
CA PRO A 147 -6.57 -26.27 -26.76
C PRO A 147 -7.02 -27.69 -26.41
N SER A 148 -6.55 -28.67 -27.19
CA SER A 148 -6.72 -30.08 -26.87
C SER A 148 -6.03 -30.38 -25.54
N SER A 149 -6.80 -30.73 -24.52
CA SER A 149 -6.26 -31.10 -23.21
C SER A 149 -5.54 -32.43 -23.32
N ALA A 150 -4.25 -32.45 -22.99
CA ALA A 150 -3.51 -33.69 -22.77
C ALA A 150 -4.17 -34.43 -21.60
N ALA A 151 -4.78 -35.58 -21.90
CA ALA A 151 -5.76 -36.21 -21.02
C ALA A 151 -5.20 -36.50 -19.61
N GLY A 152 -5.80 -35.86 -18.60
CA GLY A 152 -5.50 -36.08 -17.18
C GLY A 152 -4.75 -34.95 -16.47
N VAL A 153 -4.19 -33.97 -17.19
CA VAL A 153 -3.56 -32.79 -16.55
C VAL A 153 -4.57 -31.63 -16.52
N PRO A 154 -4.86 -31.02 -15.35
CA PRO A 154 -5.73 -29.85 -15.29
C PRO A 154 -5.11 -28.64 -16.02
N PRO A 155 -5.94 -27.74 -16.61
CA PRO A 155 -5.45 -26.56 -17.28
C PRO A 155 -4.74 -25.62 -16.30
N SER A 156 -3.71 -24.89 -16.74
CA SER A 156 -3.10 -23.84 -15.89
C SER A 156 -4.15 -22.80 -15.49
N PHE A 157 -3.98 -22.13 -14.35
CA PHE A 157 -4.95 -21.15 -13.87
C PHE A 157 -5.16 -19.99 -14.86
N GLY A 158 -4.10 -19.59 -15.59
CA GLY A 158 -4.20 -18.63 -16.69
C GLY A 158 -4.99 -19.14 -17.90
N THR A 159 -4.82 -20.42 -18.27
CA THR A 159 -5.60 -21.07 -19.33
C THR A 159 -7.07 -21.21 -18.93
N PHE A 160 -7.33 -21.66 -17.70
CA PHE A 160 -8.67 -21.73 -17.12
C PHE A 160 -9.37 -20.37 -17.15
N ALA A 161 -8.70 -19.32 -16.68
CA ALA A 161 -9.24 -17.98 -16.61
C ALA A 161 -9.65 -17.43 -18.00
N LEU A 162 -8.81 -17.62 -19.03
CA LEU A 162 -9.14 -17.23 -20.40
C LEU A 162 -10.30 -18.05 -20.99
N ALA A 163 -10.46 -19.31 -20.59
CA ALA A 163 -11.53 -20.17 -21.08
C ALA A 163 -12.91 -19.77 -20.50
N VAL A 164 -13.00 -19.49 -19.20
CA VAL A 164 -14.28 -19.12 -18.55
C VAL A 164 -14.56 -17.61 -18.55
N TYR A 165 -13.56 -16.79 -18.83
CA TYR A 165 -13.63 -15.32 -18.92
C TYR A 165 -12.93 -14.85 -20.21
N PRO A 166 -13.52 -15.06 -21.40
CA PRO A 166 -12.87 -14.83 -22.70
C PRO A 166 -12.55 -13.35 -23.01
N PHE A 167 -13.10 -12.42 -22.23
CA PHE A 167 -12.83 -10.97 -22.31
C PHE A 167 -11.73 -10.50 -21.33
N LEU A 168 -10.92 -11.41 -20.78
CA LEU A 168 -9.90 -11.10 -19.78
C LEU A 168 -8.54 -10.75 -20.41
N GLU A 169 -8.16 -9.47 -20.34
CA GLU A 169 -6.87 -8.98 -20.84
C GLU A 169 -5.71 -9.29 -19.86
N LEU A 170 -5.00 -10.39 -20.10
CA LEU A 170 -3.85 -10.80 -19.28
C LEU A 170 -2.56 -10.03 -19.63
N GLN A 171 -2.44 -8.86 -19.01
CA GLN A 171 -1.20 -8.08 -18.85
C GLN A 171 -0.08 -8.89 -18.17
N PRO A 172 1.21 -8.49 -18.26
CA PRO A 172 2.33 -9.23 -17.66
C PRO A 172 2.18 -9.49 -16.16
N PHE A 173 1.76 -8.48 -15.38
CA PHE A 173 1.55 -8.63 -13.94
C PHE A 173 0.36 -9.55 -13.62
N HIS A 174 -0.71 -9.57 -14.44
CA HIS A 174 -1.79 -10.55 -14.30
C HIS A 174 -1.26 -11.99 -14.45
N ARG A 175 -0.33 -12.24 -15.37
CA ARG A 175 0.29 -13.57 -15.57
C ARG A 175 1.16 -13.98 -14.38
N ALA A 176 1.96 -13.06 -13.85
CA ALA A 176 2.74 -13.27 -12.64
C ALA A 176 1.83 -13.57 -11.42
N TYR A 177 0.81 -12.74 -11.20
CA TYR A 177 -0.22 -12.91 -10.17
C TYR A 177 -0.91 -14.29 -10.27
N TYR A 178 -1.34 -14.68 -11.47
CA TYR A 178 -2.10 -15.92 -11.66
C TYR A 178 -1.25 -17.17 -11.47
N ARG A 179 0.07 -17.10 -11.74
CA ARG A 179 1.04 -18.16 -11.39
C ARG A 179 1.22 -18.33 -9.87
N VAL A 180 1.06 -17.25 -9.09
CA VAL A 180 1.06 -17.31 -7.62
C VAL A 180 -0.27 -17.88 -7.09
N LEU A 181 -1.41 -17.47 -7.66
CA LEU A 181 -2.71 -18.06 -7.32
C LEU A 181 -2.79 -19.55 -7.68
N GLU A 182 -2.14 -19.98 -8.76
CA GLU A 182 -1.98 -21.40 -9.11
C GLU A 182 -1.15 -22.17 -8.09
N ALA A 183 -0.04 -21.59 -7.59
CA ALA A 183 0.77 -22.20 -6.53
C ALA A 183 -0.01 -22.37 -5.21
N PHE A 184 -0.91 -21.42 -4.90
CA PHE A 184 -1.85 -21.50 -3.78
C PHE A 184 -2.96 -22.53 -4.01
N ALA A 185 -3.54 -22.58 -5.22
CA ALA A 185 -4.54 -23.58 -5.61
C ALA A 185 -3.99 -25.03 -5.57
N ALA A 186 -2.70 -25.21 -5.89
CA ALA A 186 -1.96 -26.45 -5.75
C ALA A 186 -1.44 -26.73 -4.32
N GLY A 187 -1.65 -25.81 -3.37
CA GLY A 187 -1.24 -25.96 -1.97
C GLY A 187 0.27 -25.83 -1.68
N ARG A 188 1.07 -25.38 -2.67
CA ARG A 188 2.49 -25.04 -2.46
C ARG A 188 2.66 -23.79 -1.60
N ILE A 189 1.71 -22.86 -1.69
CA ILE A 189 1.56 -21.76 -0.72
C ILE A 189 0.36 -22.07 0.18
N ARG A 190 0.54 -21.96 1.50
CA ARG A 190 -0.58 -22.04 2.46
C ARG A 190 -1.12 -20.68 2.89
N ARG A 191 -0.22 -19.74 3.17
CA ARG A 191 -0.52 -18.40 3.67
C ARG A 191 -0.06 -17.37 2.63
N LEU A 192 -1.00 -16.66 2.01
CA LEU A 192 -0.73 -15.74 0.92
C LEU A 192 -1.36 -14.37 1.19
N ILE A 193 -0.57 -13.31 1.11
CA ILE A 193 -1.04 -11.93 1.07
C ILE A 193 -0.81 -11.38 -0.34
N VAL A 194 -1.82 -10.74 -0.91
CA VAL A 194 -1.75 -10.02 -2.19
C VAL A 194 -2.21 -8.59 -1.99
N THR A 195 -1.31 -7.62 -2.17
CA THR A 195 -1.62 -6.19 -2.18
C THR A 195 -1.41 -5.62 -3.57
N MET A 196 -2.41 -4.93 -4.09
CA MET A 196 -2.40 -4.37 -5.44
C MET A 196 -3.38 -3.17 -5.51
N PRO A 197 -3.10 -2.12 -6.30
CA PRO A 197 -3.98 -0.98 -6.50
C PRO A 197 -5.41 -1.34 -6.93
N PRO A 198 -6.38 -0.45 -6.65
CA PRO A 198 -7.76 -0.58 -7.15
C PRO A 198 -7.82 -0.76 -8.67
N GLN A 199 -8.87 -1.44 -9.15
CA GLN A 199 -9.16 -1.69 -10.58
C GLN A 199 -8.16 -2.59 -11.35
N HIS A 200 -7.07 -3.05 -10.73
CA HIS A 200 -6.08 -3.93 -11.39
C HIS A 200 -6.43 -5.44 -11.27
N GLY A 201 -7.70 -5.81 -11.42
CA GLY A 201 -8.13 -7.22 -11.51
C GLY A 201 -7.99 -8.11 -10.25
N LYS A 202 -7.56 -7.57 -9.10
CA LYS A 202 -7.22 -8.37 -7.89
C LYS A 202 -8.32 -9.37 -7.49
N SER A 203 -9.53 -8.90 -7.26
CA SER A 203 -10.72 -9.67 -6.86
C SER A 203 -11.32 -10.53 -7.98
N VAL A 204 -10.91 -10.30 -9.25
CA VAL A 204 -11.29 -11.17 -10.37
C VAL A 204 -10.48 -12.48 -10.28
N GLY A 205 -9.15 -12.37 -10.11
CA GLY A 205 -8.28 -13.52 -9.88
C GLY A 205 -8.64 -14.28 -8.60
N ALA A 206 -8.50 -13.62 -7.44
CA ALA A 206 -8.58 -14.27 -6.14
C ALA A 206 -9.99 -14.72 -5.71
N THR A 207 -11.04 -13.98 -6.10
CA THR A 207 -12.36 -14.09 -5.45
C THR A 207 -13.47 -14.47 -6.42
N THR A 208 -13.19 -14.43 -7.72
CA THR A 208 -14.14 -14.82 -8.78
C THR A 208 -13.66 -16.07 -9.53
N LEU A 209 -12.39 -16.13 -9.94
CA LEU A 209 -11.84 -17.24 -10.72
C LEU A 209 -11.27 -18.37 -9.84
N LEU A 210 -10.43 -18.02 -8.85
CA LEU A 210 -9.77 -19.00 -7.98
C LEU A 210 -10.73 -19.95 -7.24
N PRO A 211 -11.87 -19.53 -6.67
CA PRO A 211 -12.78 -20.45 -5.99
C PRO A 211 -13.33 -21.54 -6.92
N ALA A 212 -13.69 -21.16 -8.16
CA ALA A 212 -14.15 -22.10 -9.19
C ALA A 212 -13.03 -23.08 -9.57
N TYR A 213 -11.81 -22.59 -9.75
CA TYR A 213 -10.64 -23.40 -10.08
C TYR A 213 -10.29 -24.40 -8.97
N VAL A 214 -10.29 -23.97 -7.70
CA VAL A 214 -10.03 -24.84 -6.54
C VAL A 214 -11.06 -25.98 -6.44
N LEU A 215 -12.35 -25.69 -6.63
CA LEU A 215 -13.40 -26.72 -6.69
C LEU A 215 -13.32 -27.60 -7.96
N GLY A 216 -12.68 -27.12 -9.02
CA GLY A 216 -12.41 -27.89 -10.24
C GLY A 216 -11.27 -28.90 -10.07
N LEU A 217 -10.22 -28.49 -9.36
CA LEU A 217 -9.09 -29.35 -9.00
C LEU A 217 -9.47 -30.42 -7.97
N ASP A 218 -10.21 -30.06 -6.93
CA ASP A 218 -10.76 -31.00 -5.95
C ASP A 218 -12.14 -30.53 -5.43
N PRO A 219 -13.24 -31.14 -5.91
CA PRO A 219 -14.60 -30.78 -5.49
C PRO A 219 -15.00 -31.28 -4.09
N ASP A 220 -14.13 -31.98 -3.35
CA ASP A 220 -14.37 -32.29 -1.93
C ASP A 220 -13.90 -31.17 -0.97
N LEU A 221 -13.24 -30.12 -1.49
CA LEU A 221 -12.78 -28.96 -0.73
C LEU A 221 -13.90 -27.99 -0.36
N ARG A 222 -13.84 -27.43 0.85
CA ARG A 222 -14.73 -26.36 1.30
C ARG A 222 -14.01 -25.02 1.21
N VAL A 223 -14.51 -24.17 0.32
CA VAL A 223 -14.00 -22.81 0.11
C VAL A 223 -14.89 -21.80 0.85
N ALA A 224 -14.28 -20.82 1.50
CA ALA A 224 -15.01 -19.71 2.12
C ALA A 224 -14.47 -18.37 1.64
N ILE A 225 -15.36 -17.51 1.15
CA ILE A 225 -15.09 -16.11 0.81
C ILE A 225 -15.57 -15.21 1.95
N ALA A 226 -14.78 -14.20 2.30
CA ALA A 226 -15.21 -13.12 3.17
C ALA A 226 -14.76 -11.75 2.66
N SER A 227 -15.60 -10.74 2.87
CA SER A 227 -15.37 -9.33 2.50
C SER A 227 -15.97 -8.40 3.55
N TYR A 228 -15.69 -7.09 3.50
CA TYR A 228 -16.17 -6.10 4.50
C TYR A 228 -17.69 -6.15 4.75
N SER A 229 -18.49 -6.63 3.78
CA SER A 229 -19.93 -6.83 3.92
C SER A 229 -20.38 -8.15 3.29
N GLY A 230 -21.39 -8.78 3.91
CA GLY A 230 -21.99 -10.01 3.39
C GLY A 230 -22.49 -9.84 1.95
N ALA A 231 -23.20 -8.74 1.66
CA ALA A 231 -23.73 -8.45 0.33
C ALA A 231 -22.67 -8.39 -0.79
N LEU A 232 -21.41 -8.08 -0.49
CA LEU A 232 -20.29 -8.18 -1.43
C LEU A 232 -19.82 -9.64 -1.58
N ALA A 233 -19.65 -10.37 -0.47
CA ALA A 233 -19.31 -11.79 -0.49
C ALA A 233 -20.37 -12.63 -1.25
N SER A 234 -21.67 -12.30 -1.14
CA SER A 234 -22.75 -12.91 -1.92
C SER A 234 -22.65 -12.57 -3.42
N LYS A 235 -22.22 -11.33 -3.77
CA LYS A 235 -21.96 -10.94 -5.17
C LYS A 235 -20.83 -11.76 -5.78
N PHE A 236 -19.77 -12.06 -5.01
CA PHE A 236 -18.72 -12.99 -5.44
C PHE A 236 -19.23 -14.43 -5.59
N ASN A 237 -19.98 -14.96 -4.62
CA ASN A 237 -20.58 -16.30 -4.70
C ASN A 237 -21.38 -16.49 -6.00
N ARG A 238 -22.27 -15.53 -6.32
CA ARG A 238 -23.06 -15.53 -7.56
C ARG A 238 -22.24 -15.36 -8.84
N ARG A 239 -20.99 -14.89 -8.79
CA ARG A 239 -20.06 -14.91 -9.94
C ARG A 239 -19.39 -16.28 -10.07
N VAL A 240 -18.96 -16.88 -8.97
CA VAL A 240 -18.39 -18.25 -8.96
C VAL A 240 -19.42 -19.28 -9.44
N GLN A 241 -20.67 -19.21 -8.97
CA GLN A 241 -21.74 -20.11 -9.41
C GLN A 241 -21.93 -20.07 -10.94
N ARG A 242 -21.99 -18.87 -11.54
CA ARG A 242 -22.12 -18.72 -13.01
C ARG A 242 -20.93 -19.29 -13.77
N ILE A 243 -19.73 -19.23 -13.21
CA ILE A 243 -18.55 -19.88 -13.80
C ILE A 243 -18.74 -21.40 -13.76
N ILE A 244 -19.12 -21.99 -12.61
CA ILE A 244 -19.34 -23.44 -12.47
C ILE A 244 -20.49 -23.94 -13.36
N GLU A 245 -21.50 -23.12 -13.64
CA GLU A 245 -22.60 -23.42 -14.56
C GLU A 245 -22.24 -23.30 -16.06
N SER A 246 -21.09 -22.72 -16.40
CA SER A 246 -20.68 -22.51 -17.80
C SER A 246 -20.31 -23.83 -18.50
N ARG A 247 -20.50 -23.88 -19.83
CA ARG A 247 -20.13 -25.05 -20.64
C ARG A 247 -18.61 -25.21 -20.67
N GLU A 248 -17.93 -24.08 -20.64
CA GLU A 248 -16.49 -23.88 -20.64
C GLU A 248 -15.88 -24.48 -19.37
N TYR A 249 -16.49 -24.25 -18.21
CA TYR A 249 -16.11 -24.90 -16.95
C TYR A 249 -16.40 -26.40 -16.98
N ALA A 250 -17.60 -26.81 -17.40
CA ALA A 250 -17.98 -28.23 -17.45
C ALA A 250 -17.09 -29.06 -18.40
N ALA A 251 -16.55 -28.45 -19.45
CA ALA A 251 -15.58 -29.08 -20.36
C ALA A 251 -14.19 -29.28 -19.74
N LEU A 252 -13.79 -28.43 -18.77
CA LEU A 252 -12.50 -28.52 -18.08
C LEU A 252 -12.59 -29.37 -16.80
N PHE A 253 -13.72 -29.31 -16.08
CA PHE A 253 -13.93 -29.95 -14.78
C PHE A 253 -15.27 -30.72 -14.73
N PRO A 254 -15.46 -31.77 -15.57
CA PRO A 254 -16.73 -32.51 -15.65
C PRO A 254 -17.13 -33.27 -14.37
N ALA A 255 -16.23 -33.37 -13.39
CA ALA A 255 -16.49 -33.97 -12.07
C ALA A 255 -17.03 -32.98 -11.03
N THR A 256 -17.16 -31.69 -11.37
CA THR A 256 -17.58 -30.61 -10.47
C THR A 256 -18.81 -29.91 -11.05
N THR A 257 -19.94 -29.97 -10.35
CA THR A 257 -21.20 -29.32 -10.77
C THR A 257 -22.07 -28.98 -9.57
N ILE A 258 -22.93 -27.97 -9.72
CA ILE A 258 -23.83 -27.46 -8.67
C ILE A 258 -25.29 -27.58 -9.11
N LYS A 259 -26.20 -27.56 -8.12
CA LYS A 259 -27.66 -27.65 -8.34
C LYS A 259 -28.17 -26.59 -9.34
N GLN A 260 -28.94 -27.02 -10.34
CA GLN A 260 -29.56 -26.13 -11.32
C GLN A 260 -31.08 -26.11 -11.14
N GLY A 261 -31.63 -24.92 -10.86
CA GLY A 261 -33.02 -24.75 -10.46
C GLY A 261 -33.38 -25.64 -9.26
N ALA A 262 -34.42 -26.46 -9.41
CA ALA A 262 -34.91 -27.35 -8.36
C ALA A 262 -34.16 -28.71 -8.25
N LYS A 263 -33.24 -29.03 -9.16
CA LYS A 263 -32.66 -30.39 -9.28
C LYS A 263 -31.12 -30.41 -9.18
N PRO A 264 -30.53 -31.44 -8.54
CA PRO A 264 -31.19 -32.43 -7.69
C PRO A 264 -31.73 -31.79 -6.38
N PRO A 265 -32.76 -32.39 -5.75
CA PRO A 265 -33.16 -32.02 -4.39
C PRO A 265 -32.08 -32.40 -3.37
N GLY A 266 -32.18 -31.87 -2.15
CA GLY A 266 -31.26 -32.18 -1.05
C GLY A 266 -30.00 -31.31 -0.98
N TYR A 267 -29.59 -30.68 -2.08
CA TYR A 267 -28.42 -29.78 -2.10
C TYR A 267 -28.80 -28.31 -1.87
N ILE A 268 -27.95 -27.60 -1.12
CA ILE A 268 -28.02 -26.17 -0.87
C ILE A 268 -27.49 -25.39 -2.09
N ARG A 269 -28.23 -24.35 -2.46
CA ARG A 269 -27.79 -23.30 -3.36
C ARG A 269 -28.57 -22.02 -3.05
N THR A 270 -27.88 -21.02 -2.53
CA THR A 270 -28.43 -19.70 -2.17
C THR A 270 -27.56 -18.59 -2.78
N ALA A 271 -27.73 -17.35 -2.32
CA ALA A 271 -26.82 -16.26 -2.63
C ALA A 271 -25.46 -16.35 -1.90
N ASP A 272 -25.38 -17.19 -0.86
CA ASP A 272 -24.31 -17.16 0.15
C ASP A 272 -23.67 -18.54 0.37
N GLU A 273 -24.35 -19.64 0.06
CA GLU A 273 -23.86 -21.01 0.21
C GLU A 273 -24.26 -21.87 -1.00
N VAL A 274 -23.34 -22.71 -1.49
CA VAL A 274 -23.62 -23.69 -2.53
C VAL A 274 -22.77 -24.96 -2.36
N GLU A 275 -23.40 -26.12 -2.48
CA GLU A 275 -22.76 -27.43 -2.37
C GLU A 275 -22.47 -28.04 -3.76
N VAL A 276 -21.37 -28.78 -3.88
CA VAL A 276 -21.04 -29.56 -5.08
C VAL A 276 -21.78 -30.89 -5.07
N ILE A 277 -22.46 -31.24 -6.16
CA ILE A 277 -23.29 -32.44 -6.25
C ILE A 277 -22.44 -33.70 -6.10
N GLY A 278 -22.84 -34.60 -5.20
CA GLY A 278 -22.18 -35.89 -4.96
C GLY A 278 -20.84 -35.81 -4.22
N ARG A 279 -20.50 -34.65 -3.65
CA ARG A 279 -19.20 -34.35 -3.03
C ARG A 279 -19.37 -33.64 -1.69
N ARG A 280 -18.30 -33.54 -0.89
CA ARG A 280 -18.32 -32.89 0.44
C ARG A 280 -17.95 -31.39 0.41
N GLY A 281 -17.53 -30.91 -0.75
CA GLY A 281 -17.08 -29.54 -0.98
C GLY A 281 -18.18 -28.59 -1.41
N GLY A 282 -17.82 -27.32 -1.49
CA GLY A 282 -18.76 -26.22 -1.72
C GLY A 282 -18.15 -24.86 -1.47
N LEU A 283 -18.95 -23.82 -1.64
CA LEU A 283 -18.57 -22.42 -1.46
C LEU A 283 -19.52 -21.71 -0.49
N LEU A 284 -18.98 -21.22 0.62
CA LEU A 284 -19.64 -20.32 1.57
C LEU A 284 -19.14 -18.88 1.39
N SER A 285 -20.00 -17.90 1.62
CA SER A 285 -19.70 -16.46 1.61
C SER A 285 -20.22 -15.79 2.88
N VAL A 286 -19.38 -14.99 3.54
CA VAL A 286 -19.75 -14.23 4.75
C VAL A 286 -19.26 -12.78 4.68
N GLY A 287 -19.86 -11.90 5.48
CA GLY A 287 -19.24 -10.62 5.80
C GLY A 287 -18.15 -10.77 6.87
N ARG A 288 -17.26 -9.78 6.98
CA ARG A 288 -16.56 -9.47 8.24
C ARG A 288 -17.60 -9.37 9.36
N GLU A 289 -17.27 -9.85 10.55
CA GLU A 289 -18.20 -9.97 11.70
C GLU A 289 -19.36 -10.98 11.48
N GLY A 290 -19.46 -11.59 10.28
CA GLY A 290 -20.40 -12.67 9.98
C GLY A 290 -19.98 -14.02 10.56
N ALA A 291 -20.95 -14.84 10.96
CA ALA A 291 -20.70 -16.15 11.55
C ALA A 291 -20.43 -17.23 10.47
N LEU A 292 -19.37 -18.03 10.67
CA LEU A 292 -19.25 -19.34 10.02
C LEU A 292 -19.86 -20.43 10.91
N THR A 293 -20.80 -21.19 10.35
CA THR A 293 -21.36 -22.41 10.96
C THR A 293 -20.26 -23.48 11.15
N GLY A 294 -20.56 -24.55 11.90
CA GLY A 294 -19.55 -25.49 12.45
C GLY A 294 -18.77 -26.39 11.46
N ASN A 295 -18.70 -26.04 10.18
CA ASN A 295 -17.97 -26.77 9.15
C ASN A 295 -16.49 -26.32 9.08
N ARG A 296 -15.55 -27.27 8.95
CA ARG A 296 -14.15 -26.95 8.59
C ARG A 296 -14.08 -26.29 7.21
N VAL A 297 -13.06 -25.48 6.99
CA VAL A 297 -12.75 -24.80 5.72
C VAL A 297 -11.35 -25.17 5.24
N ASP A 298 -11.25 -25.73 4.03
CA ASP A 298 -9.98 -26.14 3.43
C ASP A 298 -9.29 -24.99 2.65
N CYS A 299 -10.04 -23.93 2.29
CA CYS A 299 -9.52 -22.73 1.63
C CYS A 299 -10.31 -21.45 2.01
N PHE A 300 -9.69 -20.51 2.73
CA PHE A 300 -10.22 -19.17 3.01
C PHE A 300 -9.70 -18.13 2.02
N ILE A 301 -10.57 -17.22 1.59
CA ILE A 301 -10.27 -16.08 0.72
C ILE A 301 -10.89 -14.82 1.36
N LEU A 302 -10.04 -13.87 1.73
CA LEU A 302 -10.37 -12.68 2.52
C LEU A 302 -10.12 -11.43 1.64
N ASP A 303 -11.15 -10.96 0.94
CA ASP A 303 -11.07 -9.93 -0.09
C ASP A 303 -11.72 -8.61 0.33
N ASP A 304 -10.95 -7.53 0.39
CA ASP A 304 -11.33 -6.19 0.89
C ASP A 304 -12.14 -6.25 2.19
N LEU A 305 -11.47 -6.53 3.32
CA LEU A 305 -12.10 -6.58 4.65
C LEU A 305 -12.41 -5.21 5.27
N TYR A 306 -12.01 -4.11 4.63
CA TYR A 306 -12.38 -2.74 5.02
C TYR A 306 -13.06 -2.07 3.83
N LYS A 307 -14.21 -1.43 4.07
CA LYS A 307 -15.00 -0.76 3.03
C LYS A 307 -14.25 0.40 2.37
N ASP A 308 -13.59 1.21 3.20
CA ASP A 308 -13.00 2.49 2.84
C ASP A 308 -11.95 2.94 3.88
N ALA A 309 -11.35 4.11 3.64
CA ALA A 309 -10.38 4.73 4.54
C ALA A 309 -10.93 5.00 5.95
N LEU A 310 -12.23 5.28 6.11
CA LEU A 310 -12.82 5.63 7.41
C LEU A 310 -12.92 4.38 8.29
N GLU A 311 -13.37 3.26 7.73
CA GLU A 311 -13.29 1.96 8.42
C GLU A 311 -11.85 1.58 8.77
N ALA A 312 -10.92 1.71 7.83
CA ALA A 312 -9.53 1.29 8.05
C ALA A 312 -8.77 2.17 9.06
N ASN A 313 -9.10 3.46 9.18
CA ASN A 313 -8.48 4.33 10.19
C ASN A 313 -9.11 4.15 11.58
N SER A 314 -10.33 3.62 11.69
CA SER A 314 -10.99 3.38 12.99
C SER A 314 -10.32 2.25 13.79
N PRO A 315 -9.74 2.52 14.98
CA PRO A 315 -9.11 1.48 15.79
C PRO A 315 -10.11 0.40 16.24
N ILE A 316 -11.37 0.78 16.46
CA ILE A 316 -12.45 -0.14 16.86
C ILE A 316 -12.76 -1.11 15.72
N VAL A 317 -12.90 -0.63 14.49
CA VAL A 317 -13.17 -1.50 13.32
C VAL A 317 -11.97 -2.41 13.04
N ARG A 318 -10.74 -1.92 13.22
CA ARG A 318 -9.53 -2.76 13.12
C ARG A 318 -9.48 -3.83 14.22
N ALA A 319 -9.81 -3.50 15.46
CA ALA A 319 -9.89 -4.46 16.57
C ALA A 319 -10.96 -5.52 16.33
N ASN A 320 -12.18 -5.13 15.90
CA ASN A 320 -13.25 -6.06 15.54
C ASN A 320 -12.84 -6.98 14.38
N CYS A 321 -12.18 -6.44 13.35
CA CYS A 321 -11.66 -7.21 12.22
C CYS A 321 -10.64 -8.26 12.66
N TRP A 322 -9.69 -7.88 13.53
CA TRP A 322 -8.71 -8.80 14.10
C TRP A 322 -9.38 -9.88 14.96
N GLU A 323 -10.27 -9.49 15.88
CA GLU A 323 -10.94 -10.42 16.79
C GLU A 323 -11.82 -11.42 16.03
N TRP A 324 -12.57 -10.98 15.01
CA TRP A 324 -13.33 -11.86 14.13
C TRP A 324 -12.41 -12.82 13.35
N TYR A 325 -11.25 -12.34 12.86
CA TYR A 325 -10.28 -13.21 12.20
C TYR A 325 -9.72 -14.28 13.17
N THR A 326 -9.36 -13.92 14.40
CA THR A 326 -8.83 -14.90 15.38
C THR A 326 -9.89 -15.83 15.97
N SER A 327 -11.12 -15.37 16.20
CA SER A 327 -12.19 -16.16 16.83
C SER A 327 -13.03 -16.97 15.83
N VAL A 328 -13.23 -16.49 14.60
CA VAL A 328 -14.12 -17.13 13.60
C VAL A 328 -13.35 -17.73 12.43
N VAL A 329 -12.38 -17.03 11.84
CA VAL A 329 -11.65 -17.53 10.66
C VAL A 329 -10.63 -18.60 11.09
N ARG A 330 -9.70 -18.25 11.99
CA ARG A 330 -8.66 -19.18 12.47
C ARG A 330 -9.24 -20.46 13.10
N THR A 331 -10.36 -20.38 13.81
CA THR A 331 -10.99 -21.54 14.47
C THR A 331 -11.77 -22.47 13.53
N ARG A 332 -11.86 -22.15 12.23
CA ARG A 332 -12.43 -23.01 11.18
C ARG A 332 -11.36 -23.69 10.31
N MET A 333 -10.10 -23.32 10.51
CA MET A 333 -8.95 -23.90 9.81
C MET A 333 -8.45 -25.19 10.49
N HIS A 334 -7.69 -25.99 9.74
CA HIS A 334 -7.00 -27.21 10.17
C HIS A 334 -5.61 -27.27 9.53
N ASN A 335 -4.82 -28.29 9.87
CA ASN A 335 -3.40 -28.44 9.49
C ASN A 335 -3.11 -28.49 7.97
N ALA A 336 -4.13 -28.49 7.11
CA ALA A 336 -4.05 -28.45 5.65
C ALA A 336 -4.85 -27.30 5.01
N SER A 337 -5.51 -26.46 5.80
CA SER A 337 -6.20 -25.27 5.30
C SER A 337 -5.24 -24.27 4.68
N ARG A 338 -5.76 -23.50 3.73
CA ARG A 338 -5.07 -22.40 3.07
C ARG A 338 -5.81 -21.10 3.31
N GLU A 339 -5.10 -19.99 3.35
CA GLU A 339 -5.64 -18.65 3.56
C GLU A 339 -4.99 -17.64 2.60
N LEU A 340 -5.84 -16.97 1.81
CA LEU A 340 -5.48 -15.87 0.93
C LEU A 340 -6.11 -14.59 1.47
N ILE A 341 -5.28 -13.60 1.80
CA ILE A 341 -5.71 -12.23 2.10
C ILE A 341 -5.39 -11.37 0.88
N VAL A 342 -6.40 -10.68 0.33
CA VAL A 342 -6.25 -9.82 -0.83
C VAL A 342 -6.98 -8.51 -0.59
N PHE A 343 -6.26 -7.42 -0.36
CA PHE A 343 -6.90 -6.10 -0.31
C PHE A 343 -5.95 -4.95 -0.65
N THR A 344 -6.55 -3.83 -1.04
CA THR A 344 -5.85 -2.56 -1.16
C THR A 344 -5.55 -2.04 0.25
N ARG A 345 -4.28 -1.81 0.60
CA ARG A 345 -3.89 -1.35 1.94
C ARG A 345 -4.40 0.06 2.21
N TRP A 346 -4.76 0.33 3.47
CA TRP A 346 -5.29 1.63 3.89
C TRP A 346 -4.66 2.17 5.18
N HIS A 347 -4.24 1.30 6.11
CA HIS A 347 -3.67 1.71 7.40
C HIS A 347 -2.53 0.76 7.81
N GLU A 348 -1.48 1.28 8.48
CA GLU A 348 -0.29 0.47 8.80
C GLU A 348 -0.61 -0.69 9.74
N GLU A 349 -1.58 -0.50 10.63
CA GLU A 349 -2.09 -1.49 11.60
C GLU A 349 -3.39 -2.21 11.15
N ASP A 350 -3.71 -2.27 9.86
CA ASP A 350 -4.81 -3.13 9.37
C ASP A 350 -4.50 -4.64 9.56
N LEU A 351 -5.37 -5.56 9.11
CA LEU A 351 -5.16 -7.01 9.31
C LEU A 351 -3.81 -7.51 8.77
N ILE A 352 -3.36 -7.02 7.60
CA ILE A 352 -2.07 -7.41 7.02
C ILE A 352 -0.93 -6.85 7.88
N GLY A 353 -1.06 -5.61 8.34
CA GLY A 353 -0.11 -5.01 9.28
C GLY A 353 0.01 -5.77 10.61
N THR A 354 -1.14 -6.18 11.17
CA THR A 354 -1.23 -6.90 12.45
C THR A 354 -0.68 -8.32 12.33
N LEU A 355 -0.88 -8.99 11.19
CA LEU A 355 -0.22 -10.26 10.89
C LEU A 355 1.29 -10.09 10.74
N ALA A 356 1.76 -9.10 9.97
CA ALA A 356 3.18 -8.82 9.77
C ALA A 356 3.94 -8.42 11.06
N ALA A 357 3.23 -8.03 12.12
CA ALA A 357 3.77 -7.77 13.44
C ALA A 357 3.81 -9.01 14.37
N ARG A 358 3.18 -10.13 13.98
CA ARG A 358 2.97 -11.32 14.84
C ARG A 358 3.43 -12.65 14.23
N GLU A 359 3.44 -12.74 12.91
CA GLU A 359 3.77 -13.96 12.15
C GLU A 359 4.86 -13.66 11.10
N PRO A 360 5.69 -14.66 10.70
CA PRO A 360 6.72 -14.45 9.71
C PRO A 360 6.09 -14.18 8.33
N VAL A 361 6.36 -13.00 7.77
CA VAL A 361 6.00 -12.59 6.41
C VAL A 361 7.27 -12.46 5.58
N VAL A 362 7.25 -12.99 4.36
CA VAL A 362 8.34 -12.92 3.39
C VAL A 362 7.82 -12.30 2.09
N GLU A 363 8.45 -11.21 1.66
CA GLU A 363 8.14 -10.54 0.39
C GLU A 363 8.51 -11.41 -0.81
N PHE A 364 7.63 -11.50 -1.79
CA PHE A 364 7.80 -12.34 -2.98
C PHE A 364 8.43 -11.58 -4.14
N THR A 365 9.72 -11.87 -4.38
CA THR A 365 10.56 -11.18 -5.37
C THR A 365 11.18 -12.14 -6.39
N ARG A 366 11.24 -13.46 -6.09
CA ARG A 366 11.90 -14.48 -6.88
C ARG A 366 11.10 -15.77 -6.95
N TRP A 367 10.98 -16.38 -8.13
CA TRP A 367 10.12 -17.54 -8.37
C TRP A 367 10.49 -18.77 -7.53
N ALA A 368 11.78 -18.92 -7.20
CA ALA A 368 12.26 -19.98 -6.31
C ALA A 368 11.66 -19.94 -4.89
N GLN A 369 11.07 -18.82 -4.45
CA GLN A 369 10.37 -18.74 -3.16
C GLN A 369 9.02 -19.49 -3.14
N LEU A 370 8.52 -19.95 -4.30
CA LEU A 370 7.33 -20.81 -4.39
C LEU A 370 7.60 -22.26 -3.97
N ASP A 371 8.87 -22.63 -3.81
CA ASP A 371 9.31 -24.00 -3.55
C ASP A 371 10.08 -24.02 -2.22
N GLY A 372 9.60 -24.82 -1.26
CA GLY A 372 10.21 -24.93 0.08
C GLY A 372 9.82 -23.85 1.10
N LEU A 373 8.81 -23.02 0.82
CA LEU A 373 8.24 -22.09 1.81
C LEU A 373 7.68 -22.86 3.03
N SER A 374 7.94 -22.37 4.24
CA SER A 374 7.41 -22.97 5.46
C SER A 374 5.87 -22.83 5.55
N PRO A 375 5.14 -23.88 5.97
CA PRO A 375 3.69 -23.85 6.26
C PRO A 375 3.17 -22.64 7.03
N ASP A 376 3.98 -22.12 7.95
CA ASP A 376 3.62 -21.04 8.87
C ASP A 376 4.14 -19.66 8.44
N THR A 377 4.75 -19.56 7.26
CA THR A 377 5.24 -18.31 6.68
C THR A 377 4.26 -17.78 5.64
N TRP A 378 3.87 -16.52 5.80
CA TRP A 378 3.12 -15.78 4.80
C TRP A 378 4.02 -15.38 3.64
N LEU A 379 3.61 -15.72 2.42
CA LEU A 379 4.17 -15.12 1.22
C LEU A 379 3.41 -13.82 0.91
N HIS A 380 4.10 -12.69 0.77
CA HIS A 380 3.48 -11.40 0.44
C HIS A 380 3.89 -10.94 -0.95
N LEU A 381 2.93 -10.95 -1.88
CA LEU A 381 3.03 -10.34 -3.20
C LEU A 381 2.47 -8.91 -3.14
N ASN A 382 3.31 -7.92 -3.47
CA ASN A 382 2.89 -6.54 -3.66
C ASN A 382 3.13 -6.12 -5.12
N PHE A 383 2.20 -5.36 -5.72
CA PHE A 383 2.43 -4.66 -6.97
C PHE A 383 2.20 -3.15 -6.79
N GLU A 384 3.26 -2.36 -6.92
CA GLU A 384 3.20 -0.89 -6.93
C GLU A 384 2.52 -0.39 -8.20
N ALA A 385 1.50 0.47 -8.09
CA ALA A 385 0.80 1.06 -9.23
C ALA A 385 1.76 1.84 -10.13
N LEU A 386 2.65 2.64 -9.52
CA LEU A 386 3.75 3.32 -10.18
C LEU A 386 5.03 2.73 -9.59
N LYS A 387 5.75 1.91 -10.36
CA LYS A 387 6.93 1.17 -9.89
C LYS A 387 7.89 2.12 -9.18
N THR A 388 8.25 1.82 -7.94
CA THR A 388 9.33 2.50 -7.25
C THR A 388 10.44 1.51 -6.97
N SER A 389 10.13 0.39 -6.30
CA SER A 389 11.06 -0.69 -5.97
C SER A 389 11.92 -1.11 -7.16
N SER A 390 13.12 -1.63 -6.88
CA SER A 390 13.99 -2.21 -7.90
C SER A 390 13.28 -3.35 -8.67
N PRO A 391 13.65 -3.61 -9.94
CA PRO A 391 13.10 -4.73 -10.71
C PRO A 391 13.30 -6.07 -9.98
N THR A 392 12.30 -6.95 -10.06
CA THR A 392 12.34 -8.31 -9.48
C THR A 392 11.98 -9.36 -10.54
N GLU A 393 12.14 -10.65 -10.25
CA GLU A 393 11.73 -11.71 -11.21
C GLU A 393 10.20 -11.74 -11.42
N VAL A 394 9.45 -11.19 -10.46
CA VAL A 394 7.97 -11.21 -10.40
C VAL A 394 7.37 -9.92 -10.94
N ASP A 395 8.06 -8.79 -10.72
CA ASP A 395 7.73 -7.47 -11.22
C ASP A 395 8.98 -6.79 -11.82
N PRO A 396 9.30 -7.08 -13.10
CA PRO A 396 10.54 -6.68 -13.76
C PRO A 396 10.53 -5.23 -14.27
N ARG A 397 9.47 -4.45 -13.99
CA ARG A 397 9.38 -3.03 -14.35
C ARG A 397 10.52 -2.22 -13.75
N VAL A 398 10.92 -1.15 -14.45
CA VAL A 398 11.87 -0.16 -13.94
C VAL A 398 11.15 0.97 -13.17
N PRO A 399 11.82 1.66 -12.23
CA PRO A 399 11.21 2.75 -11.48
C PRO A 399 10.60 3.84 -12.39
N GLY A 400 9.36 4.21 -12.13
CA GLY A 400 8.58 5.18 -12.92
C GLY A 400 7.60 4.57 -13.92
N GLU A 401 7.57 3.25 -14.12
CA GLU A 401 6.57 2.59 -15.00
C GLU A 401 5.25 2.30 -14.27
N ALA A 402 4.11 2.54 -14.94
CA ALA A 402 2.81 2.14 -14.42
C ALA A 402 2.61 0.61 -14.44
N LEU A 403 1.71 0.10 -13.61
CA LEU A 403 1.37 -1.33 -13.55
C LEU A 403 0.51 -1.76 -14.74
N TRP A 404 -0.34 -0.86 -15.25
CA TRP A 404 -1.20 -1.09 -16.41
C TRP A 404 -1.46 0.23 -17.15
N GLU A 405 -0.56 0.59 -18.07
CA GLU A 405 -0.58 1.91 -18.73
C GLU A 405 -1.91 2.23 -19.43
N GLY A 406 -2.51 1.24 -20.10
CA GLY A 406 -3.80 1.36 -20.78
C GLY A 406 -5.04 1.50 -19.86
N GLN A 407 -4.90 1.31 -18.54
CA GLN A 407 -6.02 1.37 -17.59
C GLN A 407 -5.82 2.45 -16.51
N GLN A 408 -4.60 2.60 -15.99
CA GLN A 408 -4.18 3.68 -15.10
C GLN A 408 -2.73 4.06 -15.39
N GLY A 409 -2.53 4.79 -16.48
CA GLY A 409 -1.21 5.23 -16.94
C GLY A 409 -0.46 6.18 -16.03
N ARG A 410 0.86 6.28 -16.27
CA ARG A 410 1.82 7.01 -15.42
C ARG A 410 1.34 8.42 -15.06
N ALA A 411 0.93 9.21 -16.05
CA ALA A 411 0.51 10.61 -15.82
C ALA A 411 -0.74 10.73 -14.91
N LEU A 412 -1.65 9.76 -14.96
CA LEU A 412 -2.82 9.69 -14.08
C LEU A 412 -2.42 9.31 -12.65
N LEU A 413 -1.50 8.34 -12.51
CA LEU A 413 -0.98 7.93 -11.21
C LEU A 413 -0.19 9.06 -10.52
N GLU A 414 0.67 9.76 -11.25
CA GLU A 414 1.35 10.95 -10.75
C GLU A 414 0.35 12.05 -10.34
N ALA A 415 -0.71 12.28 -11.12
CA ALA A 415 -1.76 13.24 -10.76
C ALA A 415 -2.50 12.85 -9.46
N LYS A 416 -2.79 11.56 -9.27
CA LYS A 416 -3.34 11.03 -8.00
C LYS A 416 -2.36 11.22 -6.84
N ARG A 417 -1.07 10.94 -7.03
CA ARG A 417 -0.02 11.12 -6.02
C ARG A 417 0.14 12.59 -5.61
N ARG A 418 0.00 13.54 -6.54
CA ARG A 418 0.00 14.98 -6.26
C ARG A 418 -1.24 15.46 -5.49
N LEU A 419 -2.37 14.76 -5.59
CA LEU A 419 -3.62 15.12 -4.91
C LEU A 419 -3.63 14.69 -3.44
N ASP A 420 -3.22 13.46 -3.15
CA ASP A 420 -3.05 12.95 -1.77
C ASP A 420 -1.88 11.94 -1.73
N PRO A 421 -0.65 12.40 -1.39
CA PRO A 421 0.52 11.53 -1.32
C PRO A 421 0.38 10.38 -0.31
N LEU A 422 -0.25 10.64 0.84
CA LEU A 422 -0.36 9.65 1.92
C LEU A 422 -1.33 8.51 1.56
N GLN A 423 -2.46 8.86 0.96
CA GLN A 423 -3.40 7.89 0.40
C GLN A 423 -2.80 7.17 -0.81
N PHE A 424 -1.96 7.84 -1.61
CA PHE A 424 -1.29 7.20 -2.74
C PHE A 424 -0.30 6.12 -2.30
N GLU A 425 0.64 6.42 -1.38
CA GLU A 425 1.54 5.39 -0.86
C GLU A 425 0.77 4.24 -0.20
N SER A 426 -0.32 4.54 0.51
CA SER A 426 -1.20 3.54 1.12
C SER A 426 -1.85 2.61 0.09
N MET A 427 -2.70 3.16 -0.78
CA MET A 427 -3.57 2.38 -1.67
C MET A 427 -2.88 1.91 -2.93
N TYR A 428 -2.01 2.74 -3.51
CA TYR A 428 -1.46 2.50 -4.84
C TYR A 428 -0.10 1.80 -4.78
N GLN A 429 0.69 2.05 -3.73
CA GLN A 429 1.99 1.38 -3.54
C GLN A 429 1.93 0.23 -2.52
N GLY A 430 0.84 0.08 -1.76
CA GLY A 430 0.72 -0.94 -0.72
C GLY A 430 1.50 -0.62 0.56
N HIS A 431 1.94 0.63 0.72
CA HIS A 431 2.79 1.13 1.79
C HIS A 431 2.00 2.14 2.68
N PRO A 432 1.04 1.69 3.50
CA PRO A 432 0.25 2.58 4.34
C PRO A 432 1.01 3.11 5.55
N SER A 433 0.59 4.28 6.06
CA SER A 433 1.10 4.86 7.31
C SER A 433 -0.03 5.45 8.16
N SER A 434 0.10 5.37 9.48
CA SER A 434 -0.72 6.18 10.40
C SER A 434 -0.19 7.62 10.40
N ARG A 435 -1.02 8.60 10.78
CA ARG A 435 -0.59 10.00 10.93
C ARG A 435 0.43 10.17 12.05
N GLU A 436 0.37 9.33 13.09
CA GLU A 436 1.29 9.34 14.23
C GLU A 436 2.65 8.71 13.86
N GLY A 437 2.66 7.73 12.96
CA GLY A 437 3.85 7.10 12.40
C GLY A 437 4.67 8.00 11.46
N LEU A 438 4.13 9.16 11.05
CA LEU A 438 4.84 10.18 10.27
C LEU A 438 5.81 10.99 11.16
N LEU A 439 6.95 11.36 10.58
CA LEU A 439 7.97 12.18 11.22
C LEU A 439 7.65 13.67 11.09
N TYR A 440 7.32 14.12 9.87
CA TYR A 440 6.95 15.50 9.58
C TYR A 440 5.44 15.66 9.37
N GLY A 441 4.82 14.82 8.54
CA GLY A 441 3.41 14.96 8.19
C GLY A 441 3.12 16.31 7.52
N LEU A 442 1.93 16.87 7.75
CA LEU A 442 1.53 18.20 7.26
C LEU A 442 1.97 19.35 8.19
N ASN A 443 2.93 19.12 9.09
CA ASN A 443 3.22 20.04 10.20
C ASN A 443 4.28 21.12 9.87
N PHE A 444 4.82 21.16 8.65
CA PHE A 444 5.64 22.28 8.20
C PHE A 444 4.74 23.50 7.98
N ALA A 445 5.00 24.59 8.71
CA ALA A 445 4.24 25.83 8.56
C ALA A 445 4.62 26.57 7.26
N GLU A 446 3.67 27.30 6.68
CA GLU A 446 3.84 28.03 5.42
C GLU A 446 3.99 29.55 5.62
N TYR A 447 4.47 30.26 4.59
CA TYR A 447 4.57 31.72 4.56
C TYR A 447 4.07 32.31 3.23
N ASP A 448 3.37 33.45 3.30
CA ASP A 448 2.94 34.22 2.11
C ASP A 448 4.01 35.23 1.63
N GLN A 449 4.74 35.86 2.56
CA GLN A 449 5.83 36.82 2.28
C GLN A 449 7.02 36.57 3.22
N LEU A 450 8.23 36.92 2.77
CA LEU A 450 9.43 36.89 3.62
C LEU A 450 9.38 38.02 4.67
N PRO A 451 9.91 37.82 5.89
CA PRO A 451 10.02 38.89 6.88
C PRO A 451 10.99 39.99 6.41
N HIS A 452 10.81 41.19 6.97
CA HIS A 452 11.56 42.38 6.56
C HIS A 452 13.06 42.33 6.91
N GLU A 453 13.43 41.72 8.04
CA GLU A 453 14.81 41.59 8.49
C GLU A 453 15.35 40.19 8.18
N ILE A 454 16.15 40.08 7.12
CA ILE A 454 16.84 38.85 6.71
C ILE A 454 18.32 38.95 7.08
N VAL A 455 18.75 38.18 8.08
CA VAL A 455 20.14 38.18 8.56
C VAL A 455 21.05 37.27 7.73
N ARG A 456 20.48 36.33 6.97
CA ARG A 456 21.23 35.40 6.09
C ARG A 456 20.40 34.97 4.88
N ARG A 457 21.06 34.83 3.72
CA ARG A 457 20.57 34.10 2.54
C ARG A 457 21.58 33.01 2.19
N ALA A 458 21.18 31.75 2.34
CA ALA A 458 22.08 30.60 2.21
C ALA A 458 21.42 29.43 1.44
N ASN A 459 22.19 28.38 1.20
CA ASN A 459 21.73 27.13 0.60
C ASN A 459 22.39 25.94 1.29
N TYR A 460 21.67 24.82 1.32
CA TYR A 460 22.22 23.50 1.60
C TYR A 460 21.90 22.58 0.42
N THR A 461 22.89 21.84 -0.07
CA THR A 461 22.76 20.86 -1.14
C THR A 461 23.35 19.51 -0.71
N ASP A 462 22.53 18.47 -0.75
CA ASP A 462 22.93 17.06 -0.77
C ASP A 462 22.95 16.61 -2.24
N THR A 463 24.11 16.17 -2.73
CA THR A 463 24.30 15.77 -4.14
C THR A 463 24.10 14.28 -4.30
N ALA A 464 23.38 13.84 -5.33
CA ALA A 464 23.20 12.40 -5.59
C ALA A 464 24.55 11.67 -5.77
N ASP A 465 24.80 10.64 -4.94
CA ASP A 465 25.98 9.76 -5.09
C ASP A 465 25.79 8.79 -6.29
N THR A 466 24.55 8.36 -6.56
CA THR A 466 24.21 7.44 -7.65
C THR A 466 22.92 7.84 -8.37
N GLY A 467 22.71 7.31 -9.59
CA GLY A 467 21.55 7.67 -10.44
C GLY A 467 20.17 7.16 -9.96
N ASP A 468 20.09 6.48 -8.82
CA ASP A 468 18.81 6.20 -8.15
C ASP A 468 18.47 7.23 -7.06
N ASP A 469 19.46 7.95 -6.52
CA ASP A 469 19.30 8.94 -5.45
C ASP A 469 18.77 10.29 -5.97
N TYR A 470 18.13 11.09 -5.10
CA TYR A 470 17.73 12.45 -5.44
C TYR A 470 18.81 13.46 -5.00
N LEU A 471 19.24 14.32 -5.93
CA LEU A 471 19.85 15.58 -5.56
C LEU A 471 18.78 16.46 -4.88
N CYS A 472 19.14 17.03 -3.73
CA CYS A 472 18.30 17.97 -3.00
C CYS A 472 19.09 19.24 -2.69
N SER A 473 18.67 20.35 -3.28
CA SER A 473 19.25 21.68 -3.07
C SER A 473 18.14 22.64 -2.68
N LEU A 474 18.19 23.16 -1.44
CA LEU A 474 17.23 24.17 -0.95
C LEU A 474 17.96 25.49 -0.71
N SER A 475 17.55 26.56 -1.40
CA SER A 475 17.92 27.94 -1.04
C SER A 475 16.96 28.45 0.03
N TYR A 476 17.48 29.19 1.01
CA TYR A 476 16.72 29.68 2.14
C TYR A 476 17.19 31.06 2.63
N ALA A 477 16.27 31.76 3.28
CA ALA A 477 16.54 32.97 4.04
C ALA A 477 16.35 32.70 5.55
N VAL A 478 17.08 33.40 6.40
CA VAL A 478 16.95 33.33 7.87
C VAL A 478 16.69 34.72 8.42
N ASP A 479 15.75 34.84 9.35
CA ASP A 479 15.43 36.09 10.04
C ASP A 479 16.20 36.27 11.36
N ALA A 480 15.93 37.36 12.07
CA ALA A 480 16.59 37.69 13.33
C ALA A 480 16.31 36.68 14.47
N ASP A 481 15.16 35.99 14.44
CA ASP A 481 14.76 34.98 15.43
C ASP A 481 15.33 33.57 15.11
N GLY A 482 15.88 33.39 13.91
CA GLY A 482 16.46 32.11 13.46
C GLY A 482 15.46 31.20 12.74
N VAL A 483 14.29 31.72 12.34
CA VAL A 483 13.31 31.01 11.51
C VAL A 483 13.83 30.95 10.07
N VAL A 484 13.69 29.78 9.44
CA VAL A 484 14.29 29.48 8.13
C VAL A 484 13.21 29.36 7.06
N TYR A 485 13.24 30.24 6.09
CA TYR A 485 12.27 30.36 5.00
C TYR A 485 12.86 29.78 3.72
N ILE A 486 12.34 28.65 3.23
CA ILE A 486 12.77 28.03 1.96
C ILE A 486 12.33 28.93 0.79
N THR A 487 13.28 29.55 0.10
CA THR A 487 13.01 30.54 -0.95
C THR A 487 12.93 29.94 -2.34
N ASP A 488 13.72 28.91 -2.62
CA ASP A 488 13.71 28.17 -3.89
C ASP A 488 14.29 26.75 -3.70
N ALA A 489 13.98 25.83 -4.61
CA ALA A 489 14.42 24.43 -4.50
C ALA A 489 14.65 23.76 -5.85
N VAL A 490 15.69 22.91 -5.90
CA VAL A 490 15.91 21.90 -6.93
C VAL A 490 15.90 20.53 -6.23
N TYR A 491 14.93 19.69 -6.57
CA TYR A 491 14.83 18.31 -6.11
C TYR A 491 14.63 17.42 -7.34
N SER A 492 15.62 16.59 -7.66
CA SER A 492 15.68 15.90 -8.96
C SER A 492 16.57 14.64 -8.93
N ARG A 493 16.27 13.71 -9.82
CA ARG A 493 17.10 12.53 -10.13
C ARG A 493 17.94 12.66 -11.41
N GLU A 494 17.86 13.81 -12.09
CA GLU A 494 18.61 14.06 -13.32
C GLU A 494 20.13 14.10 -13.07
N PRO A 495 20.97 13.74 -14.07
CA PRO A 495 22.43 13.73 -13.94
C PRO A 495 23.05 15.07 -13.49
N MET A 496 24.31 15.03 -13.04
CA MET A 496 25.03 16.24 -12.58
C MET A 496 25.10 17.31 -13.67
N GLU A 497 25.28 16.92 -14.93
CA GLU A 497 25.31 17.81 -16.10
C GLU A 497 24.01 18.62 -16.29
N VAL A 498 22.89 18.11 -15.79
CA VAL A 498 21.58 18.77 -15.81
C VAL A 498 21.33 19.54 -14.50
N THR A 499 21.72 18.98 -13.36
CA THR A 499 21.44 19.57 -12.05
C THR A 499 22.41 20.66 -11.63
N GLU A 500 23.66 20.67 -12.10
CA GLU A 500 24.63 21.77 -11.91
C GLU A 500 24.09 23.14 -12.38
N PRO A 501 23.65 23.33 -13.64
CA PRO A 501 23.10 24.60 -14.09
C PRO A 501 21.75 24.94 -13.45
N LEU A 502 20.92 23.95 -13.10
CA LEU A 502 19.68 24.18 -12.37
C LEU A 502 19.95 24.73 -10.96
N VAL A 503 20.87 24.14 -10.20
CA VAL A 503 21.27 24.63 -8.88
C VAL A 503 21.94 26.00 -8.98
N ALA A 504 22.84 26.23 -9.94
CA ALA A 504 23.45 27.54 -10.15
C ALA A 504 22.40 28.64 -10.45
N GLY A 505 21.44 28.36 -11.34
CA GLY A 505 20.33 29.26 -11.64
C GLY A 505 19.43 29.51 -10.43
N MET A 506 19.14 28.47 -9.64
CA MET A 506 18.38 28.55 -8.39
C MET A 506 19.09 29.42 -7.34
N LEU A 507 20.42 29.26 -7.15
CA LEU A 507 21.19 30.08 -6.20
C LEU A 507 21.18 31.57 -6.56
N LEU A 508 21.31 31.88 -7.85
CA LEU A 508 21.31 33.26 -8.34
C LEU A 508 19.93 33.92 -8.20
N ARG A 509 18.85 33.23 -8.58
CA ARG A 509 17.48 33.78 -8.56
C ARG A 509 16.88 33.90 -7.16
N SER A 510 17.37 33.15 -6.17
CA SER A 510 16.99 33.27 -4.75
C SER A 510 17.79 34.33 -3.97
N ASP A 511 18.72 35.03 -4.64
CA ASP A 511 19.66 35.99 -4.03
C ASP A 511 20.58 35.34 -2.97
N THR A 512 20.92 34.07 -3.14
CA THR A 512 21.73 33.32 -2.17
C THR A 512 23.15 33.88 -2.08
N ARG A 513 23.70 34.00 -0.87
CA ARG A 513 25.06 34.55 -0.62
C ARG A 513 26.09 33.48 -0.30
N GLN A 514 25.68 32.41 0.38
CA GLN A 514 26.56 31.29 0.75
C GLN A 514 25.88 29.95 0.47
N ALA A 515 26.51 29.08 -0.31
CA ALA A 515 25.99 27.74 -0.60
C ALA A 515 26.87 26.69 0.08
N ALA A 516 26.24 25.77 0.81
CA ALA A 516 26.90 24.63 1.43
C ALA A 516 26.57 23.35 0.64
N ILE A 517 27.55 22.79 -0.05
CA ILE A 517 27.38 21.61 -0.91
C ILE A 517 28.08 20.39 -0.29
N GLU A 518 27.37 19.28 -0.15
CA GLU A 518 27.91 18.02 0.36
C GLU A 518 29.02 17.49 -0.58
N SER A 519 30.08 16.94 0.01
CA SER A 519 31.29 16.47 -0.67
C SER A 519 31.40 14.95 -0.57
N ASN A 520 30.45 14.26 -1.20
CA ASN A 520 30.47 12.81 -1.43
C ASN A 520 31.13 12.47 -2.79
N ASN A 521 30.75 11.36 -3.45
CA ASN A 521 31.38 10.91 -4.69
C ASN A 521 30.92 11.73 -5.90
N GLY A 522 31.55 12.89 -6.09
CA GLY A 522 31.26 13.81 -7.20
C GLY A 522 30.96 15.22 -6.71
N GLY A 523 30.47 15.39 -5.48
CA GLY A 523 30.12 16.69 -4.89
C GLY A 523 31.22 17.77 -4.95
N ARG A 524 32.51 17.38 -4.95
CA ARG A 524 33.64 18.34 -5.16
C ARG A 524 33.84 18.79 -6.61
N GLY A 525 33.37 18.01 -7.57
CA GLY A 525 33.23 18.42 -8.98
C GLY A 525 32.04 19.37 -9.09
N PHE A 526 30.86 18.88 -8.70
CA PHE A 526 29.59 19.62 -8.66
C PHE A 526 29.74 21.02 -8.04
N ALA A 527 30.32 21.12 -6.85
CA ALA A 527 30.52 22.40 -6.17
C ALA A 527 31.43 23.38 -6.93
N ARG A 528 32.37 22.90 -7.74
CA ARG A 528 33.23 23.74 -8.59
C ARG A 528 32.51 24.20 -9.85
N SER A 529 31.74 23.32 -10.50
CA SER A 529 30.92 23.65 -11.65
C SER A 529 29.87 24.71 -11.29
N VAL A 530 29.12 24.48 -10.21
CA VAL A 530 28.15 25.43 -9.68
C VAL A 530 28.83 26.75 -9.27
N GLN A 531 30.04 26.72 -8.69
CA GLN A 531 30.78 27.94 -8.34
C GLN A 531 31.21 28.75 -9.57
N ALA A 532 31.56 28.08 -10.68
CA ALA A 532 31.89 28.74 -11.94
C ALA A 532 30.65 29.36 -12.62
N LEU A 533 29.48 28.72 -12.48
CA LEU A 533 28.20 29.20 -13.01
C LEU A 533 27.54 30.28 -12.15
N ALA A 534 27.80 30.29 -10.84
CA ALA A 534 27.28 31.27 -9.86
C ALA A 534 28.40 32.03 -9.12
N PRO A 535 29.25 32.82 -9.81
CA PRO A 535 30.46 33.43 -9.24
C PRO A 535 30.19 34.51 -8.17
N SER A 536 28.96 35.01 -8.05
CA SER A 536 28.53 35.93 -6.98
C SER A 536 28.14 35.24 -5.68
N VAL A 537 28.12 33.90 -5.63
CA VAL A 537 27.75 33.10 -4.48
C VAL A 537 28.99 32.44 -3.90
N ARG A 538 29.21 32.54 -2.59
CA ARG A 538 30.33 31.86 -1.90
C ARG A 538 29.98 30.39 -1.70
N ILE A 539 30.58 29.48 -2.47
CA ILE A 539 30.33 28.05 -2.33
C ILE A 539 31.39 27.40 -1.43
N GLU A 540 30.92 26.64 -0.45
CA GLU A 540 31.75 25.87 0.48
C GLU A 540 31.32 24.40 0.45
N TRP A 541 32.28 23.50 0.25
CA TRP A 541 32.02 22.06 0.29
C TRP A 541 32.48 21.43 1.60
N PHE A 542 31.72 20.45 2.09
CA PHE A 542 31.90 19.82 3.40
C PHE A 542 31.48 18.34 3.34
N HIS A 543 31.91 17.52 4.29
CA HIS A 543 31.56 16.09 4.32
C HIS A 543 30.82 15.75 5.62
N GLN A 544 29.67 15.09 5.51
CA GLN A 544 28.83 14.67 6.62
C GLN A 544 29.03 13.18 6.96
N GLY A 545 29.96 12.92 7.89
CA GLY A 545 30.26 11.56 8.34
C GLY A 545 29.35 11.00 9.45
N ALA A 546 28.35 11.76 9.92
CA ALA A 546 27.47 11.34 11.02
C ALA A 546 26.20 10.61 10.52
N ASN A 547 25.65 9.74 11.35
CA ASN A 547 24.56 8.83 10.99
C ASN A 547 23.26 9.57 10.59
N LYS A 548 22.83 9.39 9.32
CA LYS A 548 21.67 10.03 8.67
C LYS A 548 20.36 9.79 9.46
N GLU A 549 20.11 8.55 9.91
CA GLU A 549 18.95 8.18 10.75
C GLU A 549 18.90 8.96 12.06
N ALA A 550 19.99 8.93 12.85
CA ALA A 550 20.05 9.61 14.14
C ALA A 550 19.94 11.14 14.01
N ARG A 551 20.52 11.74 12.97
CA ARG A 551 20.40 13.19 12.68
C ARG A 551 18.97 13.57 12.35
N ILE A 552 18.34 12.88 11.40
CA ILE A 552 16.97 13.18 10.95
C ILE A 552 15.97 13.05 12.11
N LEU A 553 16.07 11.97 12.89
CA LEU A 553 15.17 11.76 14.03
C LEU A 553 15.38 12.82 15.13
N SER A 554 16.62 13.10 15.53
CA SER A 554 16.90 14.01 16.66
C SER A 554 16.65 15.49 16.37
N ASN A 555 16.73 15.92 15.11
CA ASN A 555 16.44 17.31 14.71
C ASN A 555 14.99 17.52 14.19
N SER A 556 14.21 16.45 14.00
CA SER A 556 12.87 16.50 13.37
C SER A 556 11.91 17.54 13.97
N ALA A 557 11.78 17.59 15.30
CA ALA A 557 10.94 18.58 15.98
C ALA A 557 11.45 20.02 15.78
N THR A 558 12.77 20.21 15.76
CA THR A 558 13.39 21.51 15.47
C THR A 558 13.20 21.93 14.01
N ALA A 559 13.16 20.99 13.07
CA ALA A 559 12.85 21.26 11.67
C ALA A 559 11.40 21.75 11.50
N LEU A 560 10.42 21.10 12.12
CA LEU A 560 9.03 21.59 12.14
C LEU A 560 8.93 22.97 12.82
N HIS A 561 9.68 23.17 13.91
CA HIS A 561 9.66 24.45 14.63
C HIS A 561 10.29 25.61 13.85
N LEU A 562 11.43 25.42 13.17
CA LEU A 562 12.18 26.50 12.51
C LEU A 562 11.91 26.65 11.00
N VAL A 563 11.61 25.57 10.26
CA VAL A 563 11.55 25.62 8.80
C VAL A 563 10.15 26.03 8.32
N ARG A 564 10.11 26.91 7.31
CA ARG A 564 8.91 27.44 6.66
C ARG A 564 9.02 27.28 5.16
N PHE A 565 7.95 26.77 4.54
CA PHE A 565 7.85 26.67 3.08
C PHE A 565 6.96 27.78 2.50
N PRO A 566 7.17 28.21 1.25
CA PRO A 566 6.34 29.24 0.64
C PRO A 566 4.95 28.66 0.36
N ARG A 567 3.91 29.47 0.50
CA ARG A 567 2.53 29.00 0.31
C ARG A 567 2.33 28.32 -1.05
N GLY A 568 1.68 27.16 -1.02
CA GLY A 568 1.46 26.33 -2.21
C GLY A 568 2.73 25.61 -2.70
N TRP A 569 3.74 25.38 -1.86
CA TRP A 569 4.94 24.60 -2.22
C TRP A 569 4.63 23.18 -2.69
N ASN A 570 3.50 22.59 -2.27
CA ASN A 570 2.96 21.34 -2.79
C ASN A 570 2.72 21.36 -4.32
N LEU A 571 2.44 22.53 -4.90
CA LEU A 571 2.31 22.73 -6.34
C LEU A 571 3.65 23.09 -7.00
N ARG A 572 4.56 23.75 -6.26
CA ARG A 572 5.89 24.17 -6.77
C ARG A 572 6.86 23.00 -6.88
N TRP A 573 6.89 22.13 -5.86
CA TRP A 573 7.83 21.02 -5.73
C TRP A 573 7.11 19.75 -5.25
N PRO A 574 6.25 19.12 -6.09
CA PRO A 574 5.32 18.09 -5.61
C PRO A 574 5.99 16.81 -5.09
N GLU A 575 7.16 16.43 -5.62
CA GLU A 575 7.92 15.26 -5.15
C GLU A 575 8.62 15.54 -3.80
N LEU A 576 9.18 16.74 -3.64
CA LEU A 576 9.75 17.21 -2.37
C LEU A 576 8.67 17.24 -1.27
N TYR A 577 7.48 17.74 -1.62
CA TYR A 577 6.30 17.73 -0.76
C TYR A 577 5.89 16.31 -0.38
N ALA A 578 5.77 15.39 -1.34
CA ALA A 578 5.43 14.00 -1.07
C ALA A 578 6.46 13.33 -0.15
N HIS A 579 7.76 13.43 -0.46
CA HIS A 579 8.83 12.75 0.29
C HIS A 579 9.04 13.30 1.70
N LEU A 580 8.74 14.58 1.95
CA LEU A 580 8.72 15.14 3.32
C LEU A 580 7.42 14.77 4.06
N THR A 581 6.24 14.99 3.46
CA THR A 581 4.96 14.82 4.17
C THR A 581 4.60 13.35 4.46
N THR A 582 5.05 12.41 3.62
CA THR A 582 4.87 10.96 3.85
C THR A 582 6.03 10.30 4.62
N TYR A 583 7.05 11.07 5.03
CA TYR A 583 8.22 10.53 5.73
C TYR A 583 7.84 9.91 7.08
N ARG A 584 8.22 8.65 7.29
CA ARG A 584 7.94 7.83 8.47
C ARG A 584 9.01 7.97 9.55
N ARG A 585 8.62 7.84 10.82
CA ARG A 585 9.55 7.73 11.97
C ARG A 585 10.41 6.47 11.92
N ARG A 586 9.90 5.37 11.37
CA ARG A 586 10.67 4.13 11.15
C ARG A 586 11.58 4.31 9.94
N PHE A 587 12.82 4.73 10.14
CA PHE A 587 13.76 5.13 9.07
C PHE A 587 13.80 4.15 7.90
N ARG A 588 14.01 2.85 8.15
CA ARG A 588 14.08 1.77 7.15
C ARG A 588 12.78 1.50 6.37
N ALA A 589 11.68 2.17 6.69
CA ALA A 589 10.42 2.10 5.93
C ALA A 589 10.25 3.30 4.98
N ASN A 590 11.20 4.24 4.96
CA ASN A 590 11.36 5.23 3.91
C ASN A 590 12.37 4.71 2.89
N ARG A 591 12.18 5.07 1.62
CA ARG A 591 13.16 4.77 0.56
C ARG A 591 14.10 5.95 0.28
N TRP A 592 13.57 7.17 0.32
CA TRP A 592 14.29 8.39 0.02
C TRP A 592 14.55 9.17 1.30
N HIS A 593 15.75 9.72 1.48
CA HIS A 593 16.18 10.35 2.73
C HIS A 593 16.69 11.78 2.56
N ASP A 594 16.89 12.21 1.32
CA ASP A 594 17.72 13.35 0.90
C ASP A 594 17.02 14.67 1.24
N ALA A 595 15.71 14.75 0.98
CA ALA A 595 14.87 15.86 1.41
C ALA A 595 14.86 16.04 2.94
N ALA A 596 14.74 14.94 3.70
CA ALA A 596 14.76 14.96 5.16
C ALA A 596 16.14 15.35 5.71
N ASP A 597 17.22 14.91 5.05
CA ASP A 597 18.58 15.17 5.49
C ASP A 597 19.06 16.59 5.17
N VAL A 598 18.65 17.16 4.04
CA VAL A 598 18.91 18.57 3.71
C VAL A 598 18.17 19.49 4.67
N VAL A 599 16.88 19.24 4.92
CA VAL A 599 16.10 19.97 5.94
C VAL A 599 16.77 19.86 7.32
N THR A 600 17.28 18.68 7.67
CA THR A 600 18.05 18.45 8.90
C THR A 600 19.39 19.21 8.92
N GLY A 601 20.13 19.20 7.82
CA GLY A 601 21.42 19.86 7.69
C GLY A 601 21.35 21.39 7.70
N ILE A 602 20.25 21.95 7.19
CA ILE A 602 19.89 23.38 7.35
C ILE A 602 19.71 23.70 8.83
N VAL A 603 18.87 22.93 9.53
CA VAL A 603 18.63 23.11 10.98
C VAL A 603 19.91 22.97 11.79
N GLU A 604 20.78 22.01 11.46
CA GLU A 604 22.07 21.83 12.14
C GLU A 604 23.05 23.00 11.92
N ARG A 605 22.93 23.75 10.82
CA ARG A 605 23.73 24.95 10.54
C ARG A 605 23.20 26.19 11.24
N GLU A 606 21.89 26.41 11.15
CA GLU A 606 21.24 27.66 11.55
C GLU A 606 20.77 27.68 13.02
N ALA A 607 20.44 26.52 13.62
CA ALA A 607 19.86 26.48 14.96
C ALA A 607 20.77 27.13 16.03
N PRO A 608 20.24 28.09 16.82
CA PRO A 608 21.04 28.84 17.77
C PRO A 608 21.61 27.95 18.88
N GLY A 609 22.93 27.89 18.96
CA GLY A 609 23.67 27.23 20.05
C GLY A 609 24.80 26.30 19.61
N ARG A 610 24.66 25.59 18.48
CA ARG A 610 25.66 24.57 18.08
C ARG A 610 26.93 25.14 17.43
N ASN A 611 26.85 26.21 16.64
CA ASN A 611 27.96 26.69 15.81
C ASN A 611 28.90 27.76 16.43
N ARG A 612 28.72 28.16 17.70
CA ARG A 612 29.60 29.19 18.32
C ARG A 612 31.05 28.74 18.60
N ALA A 613 31.38 27.46 18.41
CA ALA A 613 32.67 26.87 18.80
C ALA A 613 33.77 26.90 17.72
N ARG A 614 33.75 27.80 16.73
CA ARG A 614 34.77 27.81 15.65
C ARG A 614 35.19 29.15 15.04
N VAL A 615 35.23 30.23 15.84
CA VAL A 615 36.00 31.45 15.49
C VAL A 615 37.19 31.58 16.45
N ARG A 616 38.42 31.62 15.91
CA ARG A 616 39.66 31.89 16.65
C ARG A 616 40.29 33.19 16.14
N GLY A 617 40.76 34.02 17.07
CA GLY A 617 41.20 35.40 16.82
C GLY A 617 40.08 36.40 17.13
N VAL A 618 40.35 37.60 17.64
CA VAL A 618 41.66 38.28 17.80
C VAL A 618 41.99 38.48 19.29
N ARG A 619 43.28 38.47 19.63
CA ARG A 619 43.81 38.88 20.95
C ARG A 619 44.40 40.28 20.79
N PHE A 620 43.88 41.26 21.52
CA PHE A 620 44.52 42.58 21.61
C PHE A 620 45.50 42.60 22.80
N LEU A 621 46.53 43.42 22.66
CA LEU A 621 47.46 43.85 23.72
C LEU A 621 46.98 45.18 24.30
#